data_AF-A0AAD7BSI0-F1
#
_entry.id   AF-A0AAD7BSI0-F1
#
_cell.length_a   1.000
_cell.length_b   1.000
_cell.length_c   1.000
_cell.angle_alpha   90.00
_cell.angle_beta   90.00
_cell.angle_gamma   90.00
#
_symmetry.space_group_name_H-M   'P 1'
#
loop_
_entity.id
_entity.type
_entity.pdbx_description
1 polymer ?
#
loop_
_entity_poly.entity_id
_entity_poly.type
_entity_poly.pdbx_seq_one_letter_code
_entity_poly.pdbx_strand_id
1 'polypeptide(L)'
;MNRVCELCGEKAENQRAHIGGHILCSVRGVREELKKPVGDTLPCGFCGESGHAACNVYIQVKKDSAKCTINCRLATNIKYAFAERGSDNTPCRNVPIVCGLCPSMLTVGKESKSQPAQWRYNMEEHLARDHPEYASPRNPDGQQRLPHTVWVSMELDQREHLAAGIPLSQIPSPFDRVAGPDEGVDDLGQQMGVRYRAPTRAAPTGKGKVKGVGKPKAAVNKSATGTADAPERPPRKKRKSNSGAPIASGSGSVSGLK
;
A
#
# COMPACT_ATOMS: atom_id res chain seq x y z
N MET A 1 -3.34 3.61 20.69
CA MET A 1 -1.91 3.80 21.05
C MET A 1 -1.17 4.21 19.80
N ASN A 2 -0.60 5.41 19.80
CA ASN A 2 0.14 5.91 18.64
C ASN A 2 1.54 5.29 18.69
N ARG A 3 1.85 4.45 17.70
CA ARG A 3 3.18 3.87 17.54
C ARG A 3 4.02 4.82 16.68
N VAL A 4 5.34 4.72 16.81
CA VAL A 4 6.29 5.43 15.96
C VAL A 4 6.61 4.54 14.76
N CYS A 5 6.48 5.08 13.55
CA CYS A 5 6.85 4.41 12.32
C CYS A 5 8.37 4.21 12.28
N GLU A 6 8.83 2.99 12.00
CA GLU A 6 10.27 2.71 11.91
C GLU A 6 10.91 3.26 10.63
N LEU A 7 10.11 3.54 9.59
CA LEU A 7 10.59 4.05 8.31
C LEU A 7 10.88 5.56 8.37
N CYS A 8 9.93 6.38 8.84
CA CYS A 8 10.08 7.85 8.88
C CYS A 8 10.29 8.42 10.30
N GLY A 9 9.96 7.66 11.35
CA GLY A 9 10.04 8.12 12.74
C GLY A 9 8.87 8.96 13.23
N GLU A 10 7.81 9.11 12.44
CA GLU A 10 6.60 9.83 12.84
C GLU A 10 5.63 8.97 13.62
N LYS A 11 4.78 9.60 14.43
CA LYS A 11 3.69 8.91 15.13
C LYS A 11 2.49 8.82 14.21
N ALA A 12 1.93 7.62 14.06
CA ALA A 12 0.67 7.44 13.33
C ALA A 12 -0.33 6.63 14.14
N GLU A 13 -1.59 7.07 14.13
CA GLU A 13 -2.70 6.38 14.79
C GLU A 13 -3.01 5.05 14.10
N ASN A 14 -2.97 5.04 12.76
CA ASN A 14 -3.15 3.87 11.92
C ASN A 14 -1.85 3.51 11.20
N GLN A 15 -1.01 2.73 11.87
CA GLN A 15 0.30 2.33 11.33
C GLN A 15 0.21 1.63 9.97
N ARG A 16 -0.77 0.75 9.76
CA ARG A 16 -0.94 0.06 8.46
C ARG A 16 -1.19 1.07 7.33
N ALA A 17 -2.09 2.03 7.56
CA ALA A 17 -2.38 3.04 6.54
C ALA A 17 -1.18 3.93 6.25
N HIS A 18 -0.45 4.33 7.29
CA HIS A 18 0.76 5.14 7.17
C HIS A 18 1.89 4.41 6.42
N ILE A 19 2.21 3.17 6.82
CA ILE A 19 3.18 2.32 6.11
C ILE A 19 2.72 2.01 4.68
N GLY A 20 1.42 1.81 4.47
CA GLY A 20 0.83 1.67 3.14
C GLY A 20 1.10 2.88 2.26
N GLY A 21 1.05 4.09 2.80
CA GLY A 21 1.45 5.32 2.09
C GLY A 21 2.88 5.24 1.58
N HIS A 22 3.84 4.89 2.45
CA HIS A 22 5.25 4.74 2.05
C HIS A 22 5.45 3.65 0.99
N ILE A 23 4.77 2.51 1.13
CA ILE A 23 4.82 1.44 0.11
C ILE A 23 4.29 1.95 -1.23
N LEU A 24 3.17 2.67 -1.24
CA LEU A 24 2.58 3.18 -2.47
C LEU A 24 3.47 4.25 -3.13
N CYS A 25 4.04 5.16 -2.34
CA CYS A 25 5.03 6.13 -2.80
C CYS A 25 6.23 5.43 -3.46
N SER A 26 6.80 4.43 -2.78
CA SER A 26 7.92 3.63 -3.30
C SER A 26 7.57 2.94 -4.63
N VAL A 27 6.42 2.25 -4.70
CA VAL A 27 5.95 1.56 -5.92
C VAL A 27 5.74 2.53 -7.10
N ARG A 28 5.38 3.79 -6.82
CA ARG A 28 5.19 4.85 -7.83
C ARG A 28 6.44 5.71 -8.06
N GLY A 29 7.57 5.37 -7.44
CA GLY A 29 8.83 6.11 -7.60
C GLY A 29 8.81 7.52 -7.02
N VAL A 30 7.92 7.79 -6.05
CA VAL A 30 7.90 9.04 -5.30
C VAL A 30 8.99 8.98 -4.24
N ARG A 31 9.90 9.96 -4.26
CA ARG A 31 10.98 10.05 -3.28
C ARG A 31 10.44 10.57 -1.95
N GLU A 32 10.79 9.87 -0.88
CA GLU A 32 10.48 10.24 0.51
C GLU A 32 11.76 10.30 1.34
N GLU A 33 11.81 11.21 2.31
CA GLU A 33 12.91 11.31 3.27
C GLU A 33 12.67 10.34 4.44
N LEU A 34 12.99 9.07 4.22
CA LEU A 34 12.85 8.00 5.22
C LEU A 34 14.17 7.75 5.96
N LYS A 35 14.08 7.43 7.26
CA LYS A 35 15.20 6.91 8.07
C LYS A 35 15.64 5.52 7.62
N LYS A 36 14.70 4.71 7.16
CA LYS A 36 14.91 3.39 6.55
C LYS A 36 14.13 3.30 5.24
N PRO A 37 14.70 2.76 4.16
CA PRO A 37 13.97 2.56 2.92
C PRO A 37 12.84 1.53 3.09
N VAL A 38 11.79 1.64 2.28
CA VAL A 38 10.84 0.55 2.06
C VAL A 38 11.58 -0.61 1.39
N GLY A 39 11.26 -1.85 1.76
CA GLY A 39 11.86 -3.03 1.17
C GLY A 39 11.53 -3.18 -0.33
N ASP A 40 12.50 -3.68 -1.09
CA ASP A 40 12.46 -3.68 -2.56
C ASP A 40 11.53 -4.76 -3.16
N THR A 41 11.22 -5.80 -2.40
CA THR A 41 10.50 -6.98 -2.91
C THR A 41 9.34 -7.35 -2.02
N LEU A 42 8.10 -7.17 -2.50
CA LEU A 42 6.87 -7.49 -1.78
C LEU A 42 6.88 -7.04 -0.30
N PRO A 43 7.07 -5.73 -0.02
CA PRO A 43 7.21 -5.23 1.35
C PRO A 43 5.99 -5.54 2.21
N CYS A 44 6.22 -5.79 3.50
CA CYS A 44 5.15 -6.06 4.45
C CYS A 44 4.28 -4.82 4.68
N GLY A 45 2.96 -4.92 4.58
CA GLY A 45 2.02 -3.82 4.87
C GLY A 45 2.01 -3.31 6.32
N PHE A 46 2.78 -3.91 7.24
CA PHE A 46 2.91 -3.47 8.64
C PHE A 46 4.27 -2.88 9.01
N CYS A 47 5.38 -3.41 8.49
CA CYS A 47 6.71 -2.88 8.78
C CYS A 47 7.42 -2.26 7.58
N GLY A 48 6.90 -2.45 6.37
CA GLY A 48 7.50 -1.98 5.12
C GLY A 48 8.76 -2.73 4.69
N GLU A 49 9.25 -3.69 5.49
CA GLU A 49 10.43 -4.50 5.18
C GLU A 49 10.08 -5.71 4.30
N SER A 50 11.06 -6.24 3.57
CA SER A 50 10.95 -7.37 2.64
C SER A 50 11.69 -8.62 3.15
N GLY A 51 11.34 -9.80 2.62
CA GLY A 51 12.12 -11.04 2.82
C GLY A 51 12.00 -11.71 4.19
N HIS A 52 11.20 -11.18 5.11
CA HIS A 52 11.02 -11.77 6.44
C HIS A 52 9.89 -12.80 6.43
N ALA A 53 10.20 -14.06 6.79
CA ALA A 53 9.19 -15.13 6.88
C ALA A 53 8.05 -14.80 7.87
N ALA A 54 8.34 -14.05 8.93
CA ALA A 54 7.33 -13.55 9.87
C ALA A 54 6.34 -12.57 9.22
N CYS A 55 6.67 -11.97 8.08
CA CYS A 55 5.80 -11.04 7.37
C CYS A 55 4.86 -11.72 6.36
N ASN A 56 4.93 -13.04 6.22
CA ASN A 56 3.99 -13.81 5.43
C ASN A 56 2.56 -13.60 5.95
N VAL A 57 1.63 -13.48 5.02
CA VAL A 57 0.23 -13.22 5.31
C VAL A 57 -0.66 -14.29 4.72
N TYR A 58 -1.66 -14.68 5.51
CA TYR A 58 -2.63 -15.68 5.11
C TYR A 58 -4.05 -15.18 5.35
N ILE A 59 -4.96 -15.55 4.46
CA ILE A 59 -6.39 -15.26 4.57
C ILE A 59 -7.14 -16.57 4.68
N GLN A 60 -8.01 -16.65 5.68
CA GLN A 60 -9.03 -17.68 5.79
C GLN A 60 -10.37 -17.03 5.46
N VAL A 61 -10.88 -17.32 4.27
CA VAL A 61 -12.21 -16.87 3.85
C VAL A 61 -13.26 -17.76 4.51
N LYS A 62 -14.26 -17.13 5.13
CA LYS A 62 -15.46 -17.73 5.69
C LYS A 62 -16.68 -17.16 4.96
N LYS A 63 -17.84 -17.80 5.11
CA LYS A 63 -19.10 -17.41 4.46
C LYS A 63 -19.37 -15.90 4.47
N ASP A 64 -19.21 -15.25 5.62
CA ASP A 64 -19.55 -13.83 5.81
C ASP A 64 -18.35 -12.97 6.30
N SER A 65 -17.14 -13.53 6.34
CA SER A 65 -15.97 -12.81 6.86
C SER A 65 -14.66 -13.35 6.32
N ALA A 66 -13.62 -12.53 6.33
CA ALA A 66 -12.25 -12.97 6.10
C ALA A 66 -11.45 -12.79 7.39
N LYS A 67 -10.77 -13.84 7.84
CA LYS A 67 -9.80 -13.76 8.93
C LYS A 67 -8.40 -13.66 8.32
N CYS A 68 -7.71 -12.59 8.64
CA CYS A 68 -6.32 -12.40 8.26
C CYS A 68 -5.38 -12.86 9.38
N THR A 69 -4.35 -13.63 9.04
CA THR A 69 -3.31 -14.10 9.96
C THR A 69 -1.97 -13.59 9.48
N ILE A 70 -1.29 -12.80 10.32
CA ILE A 70 -0.03 -12.13 10.02
C ILE A 70 0.89 -12.27 11.23
N ASN A 71 2.12 -12.75 11.01
CA ASN A 71 3.09 -13.00 12.09
C ASN A 71 4.07 -11.84 12.31
N CYS A 72 3.89 -10.71 11.61
CA CYS A 72 4.78 -9.56 11.73
C CYS A 72 4.72 -8.99 13.14
N ARG A 73 5.89 -8.68 13.74
CA ARG A 73 5.97 -8.11 15.10
C ARG A 73 5.19 -6.80 15.27
N LEU A 74 5.01 -6.06 14.17
CA LEU A 74 4.28 -4.79 14.16
C LEU A 74 2.79 -4.96 13.80
N ALA A 75 2.36 -6.18 13.50
CA ALA A 75 0.99 -6.45 13.10
C ALA A 75 -0.01 -6.05 14.18
N THR A 76 -1.16 -5.57 13.72
CA THR A 76 -2.36 -5.34 14.54
C THR A 76 -3.55 -6.01 13.87
N ASN A 77 -4.63 -6.22 14.62
CA ASN A 77 -5.83 -6.83 14.09
C ASN A 77 -6.45 -5.96 12.99
N ILE A 78 -6.59 -6.51 11.78
CA ILE A 78 -7.23 -5.83 10.66
C ILE A 78 -8.72 -6.17 10.66
N LYS A 79 -9.58 -5.15 10.75
CA LYS A 79 -11.00 -5.30 10.42
C LYS A 79 -11.15 -5.33 8.89
N TYR A 80 -10.96 -6.50 8.30
CA TYR A 80 -10.78 -6.69 6.86
C TYR A 80 -11.81 -5.92 6.02
N ALA A 81 -13.12 -6.11 6.26
CA ALA A 81 -14.18 -5.48 5.48
C ALA A 81 -14.15 -3.93 5.50
N PHE A 82 -13.69 -3.32 6.61
CA PHE A 82 -13.55 -1.87 6.71
C PHE A 82 -12.27 -1.38 6.03
N ALA A 83 -11.17 -2.11 6.23
CA ALA A 83 -9.88 -1.82 5.61
C ALA A 83 -9.94 -1.95 4.08
N GLU A 84 -10.69 -2.92 3.59
CA GLU A 84 -10.93 -3.19 2.17
C GLU A 84 -11.76 -2.11 1.49
N ARG A 85 -12.79 -1.61 2.18
CA ARG A 85 -13.66 -0.55 1.65
C ARG A 85 -12.95 0.81 1.56
N GLY A 86 -12.06 1.08 2.52
CA GLY A 86 -11.52 2.42 2.73
C GLY A 86 -12.57 3.42 3.19
N SER A 87 -12.14 4.64 3.49
CA SER A 87 -13.00 5.79 3.73
C SER A 87 -12.26 7.08 3.33
N ASP A 88 -12.94 8.21 3.26
CA ASP A 88 -12.27 9.48 2.94
C ASP A 88 -11.23 9.87 4.01
N ASN A 89 -11.45 9.50 5.27
CA ASN A 89 -10.50 9.74 6.37
C ASN A 89 -9.41 8.66 6.46
N THR A 90 -9.62 7.49 5.87
CA THR A 90 -8.68 6.37 5.85
C THR A 90 -8.66 5.73 4.46
N PRO A 91 -8.12 6.43 3.45
CA PRO A 91 -8.25 6.01 2.07
C PRO A 91 -7.48 4.74 1.77
N CYS A 92 -6.38 4.46 2.48
CA CYS A 92 -5.55 3.27 2.28
C CYS A 92 -6.32 1.94 2.40
N ARG A 93 -6.47 1.26 1.26
CA ARG A 93 -7.04 -0.09 1.12
C ARG A 93 -5.96 -1.15 0.92
N ASN A 94 -4.72 -0.90 1.39
CA ASN A 94 -3.65 -1.90 1.40
C ASN A 94 -3.97 -3.04 2.37
N VAL A 95 -4.76 -4.00 1.92
CA VAL A 95 -5.07 -5.24 2.62
C VAL A 95 -4.44 -6.40 1.87
N PRO A 96 -4.20 -7.53 2.56
CA PRO A 96 -3.84 -8.77 1.88
C PRO A 96 -5.00 -9.24 1.00
N ILE A 97 -4.73 -9.75 -0.19
CA ILE A 97 -5.69 -10.36 -1.09
C ILE A 97 -5.12 -11.69 -1.61
N VAL A 98 -5.98 -12.66 -1.92
CA VAL A 98 -5.56 -13.94 -2.51
C VAL A 98 -5.46 -13.78 -4.02
N CYS A 99 -4.34 -14.20 -4.60
CA CYS A 99 -4.19 -14.24 -6.06
C CYS A 99 -4.96 -15.43 -6.63
N GLY A 100 -5.94 -15.17 -7.50
CA GLY A 100 -6.75 -16.22 -8.15
C GLY A 100 -5.98 -17.07 -9.16
N LEU A 101 -4.79 -16.65 -9.58
CA LEU A 101 -3.92 -17.38 -10.52
C LEU A 101 -3.00 -18.39 -9.81
N CYS A 102 -2.81 -18.25 -8.50
CA CYS A 102 -1.91 -19.12 -7.75
C CYS A 102 -2.50 -20.54 -7.58
N PRO A 103 -1.72 -21.62 -7.81
CA PRO A 103 -2.19 -23.00 -7.69
C PRO A 103 -2.74 -23.40 -6.32
N SER A 104 -2.43 -22.64 -5.26
CA SER A 104 -2.94 -22.88 -3.89
C SER A 104 -4.47 -22.87 -3.78
N MET A 105 -5.17 -22.34 -4.79
CA MET A 105 -6.63 -22.37 -4.92
C MET A 105 -7.17 -23.76 -5.30
N LEU A 106 -6.36 -24.62 -5.95
CA LEU A 106 -6.82 -25.87 -6.57
C LEU A 106 -6.93 -27.06 -5.63
N THR A 107 -6.60 -26.92 -4.33
CA THR A 107 -6.84 -28.00 -3.35
C THR A 107 -8.27 -27.93 -2.79
N VAL A 108 -9.21 -28.11 -3.73
CA VAL A 108 -10.66 -28.20 -3.53
C VAL A 108 -10.98 -29.32 -2.54
N GLY A 109 -11.76 -29.02 -1.51
CA GLY A 109 -12.37 -30.05 -0.66
C GLY A 109 -12.45 -29.75 0.83
N LYS A 110 -11.86 -28.64 1.33
CA LYS A 110 -12.07 -28.22 2.73
C LYS A 110 -12.24 -26.71 2.82
N GLU A 111 -13.50 -26.28 2.86
CA GLU A 111 -13.86 -24.98 3.40
C GLU A 111 -13.11 -24.80 4.73
N SER A 112 -12.40 -23.68 4.92
CA SER A 112 -11.59 -23.30 6.10
C SER A 112 -10.07 -23.41 6.00
N LYS A 113 -9.45 -23.77 4.87
CA LYS A 113 -7.98 -23.68 4.79
C LYS A 113 -7.51 -22.23 4.66
N SER A 114 -6.47 -21.88 5.42
CA SER A 114 -5.79 -20.59 5.32
C SER A 114 -4.99 -20.56 4.01
N GLN A 115 -5.19 -19.55 3.18
CA GLN A 115 -4.53 -19.38 1.88
C GLN A 115 -3.46 -18.31 1.97
N PRO A 116 -2.30 -18.48 1.30
CA PRO A 116 -1.32 -17.40 1.18
C PRO A 116 -1.95 -16.21 0.46
N ALA A 117 -1.62 -15.01 0.92
CA ALA A 117 -2.12 -13.76 0.36
C ALA A 117 -0.96 -12.80 0.08
N GLN A 118 -1.23 -11.82 -0.77
CA GLN A 118 -0.31 -10.73 -1.09
C GLN A 118 -0.94 -9.41 -0.71
N TRP A 119 -0.15 -8.46 -0.19
CA TRP A 119 -0.64 -7.10 0.01
C TRP A 119 -1.08 -6.51 -1.33
N ARG A 120 -2.24 -5.84 -1.36
CA ARG A 120 -2.81 -5.26 -2.59
C ARG A 120 -1.78 -4.43 -3.37
N TYR A 121 -1.01 -3.59 -2.69
CA TYR A 121 -0.01 -2.73 -3.35
C TYR A 121 1.17 -3.51 -3.94
N ASN A 122 1.34 -4.76 -3.53
CA ASN A 122 2.40 -5.65 -4.02
C ASN A 122 1.93 -6.54 -5.19
N MET A 123 0.65 -6.48 -5.56
CA MET A 123 0.08 -7.38 -6.58
C MET A 123 0.67 -7.18 -7.97
N GLU A 124 1.01 -5.95 -8.36
CA GLU A 124 1.67 -5.69 -9.65
C GLU A 124 3.02 -6.42 -9.73
N GLU A 125 3.81 -6.39 -8.64
CA GLU A 125 5.09 -7.08 -8.56
C GLU A 125 4.92 -8.60 -8.49
N HIS A 126 3.96 -9.08 -7.69
CA HIS A 126 3.64 -10.51 -7.61
C HIS A 126 3.27 -11.09 -8.97
N LEU A 127 2.40 -10.40 -9.74
CA LEU A 127 2.02 -10.85 -11.08
C LEU A 127 3.22 -10.88 -12.03
N ALA A 128 4.05 -9.84 -12.04
CA ALA A 128 5.22 -9.79 -12.92
C ALA A 128 6.22 -10.92 -12.63
N ARG A 129 6.35 -11.35 -11.38
CA ARG A 129 7.31 -12.39 -10.97
C ARG A 129 6.74 -13.80 -11.07
N ASP A 130 5.54 -14.00 -10.53
CA ASP A 130 4.98 -15.33 -10.31
C ASP A 130 3.96 -15.73 -11.40
N HIS A 131 3.52 -14.76 -12.22
CA HIS A 131 2.59 -14.93 -13.34
C HIS A 131 3.02 -14.14 -14.60
N PRO A 132 4.28 -14.29 -15.08
CA PRO A 132 4.81 -13.49 -16.20
C PRO A 132 4.08 -13.72 -17.53
N GLU A 133 3.29 -14.79 -17.64
CA GLU A 133 2.44 -15.06 -18.79
C GLU A 133 1.28 -14.07 -18.93
N TYR A 134 0.87 -13.41 -17.84
CA TYR A 134 -0.22 -12.42 -17.82
C TYR A 134 0.31 -10.99 -17.91
N ALA A 135 -0.38 -10.18 -18.73
CA ALA A 135 -0.14 -8.76 -18.81
C ALA A 135 -0.52 -8.09 -17.48
N SER A 136 0.33 -7.19 -16.98
CA SER A 136 0.06 -6.40 -15.77
C SER A 136 0.74 -5.03 -15.88
N PRO A 137 0.45 -4.06 -14.98
CA PRO A 137 1.12 -2.75 -15.02
C PRO A 137 2.65 -2.83 -14.97
N ARG A 138 3.22 -3.84 -14.29
CA ARG A 138 4.68 -4.08 -14.24
C ARG A 138 5.19 -5.05 -15.31
N ASN A 139 4.30 -5.71 -16.05
CA ASN A 139 4.62 -6.62 -17.13
C ASN A 139 3.64 -6.39 -18.30
N PRO A 140 3.74 -5.25 -19.00
CA PRO A 140 2.79 -4.91 -20.06
C PRO A 140 2.88 -5.86 -21.25
N ASP A 141 3.98 -6.59 -21.42
CA ASP A 141 4.27 -7.49 -22.54
C ASP A 141 3.76 -8.92 -22.33
N GLY A 142 3.10 -9.21 -21.19
CA GLY A 142 2.49 -10.51 -20.94
C GLY A 142 1.57 -10.93 -22.10
N GLN A 143 1.65 -12.20 -22.49
CA GLN A 143 0.95 -12.71 -23.67
C GLN A 143 -0.56 -12.82 -23.42
N GLN A 144 -0.96 -13.18 -22.20
CA GLN A 144 -2.35 -13.35 -21.80
C GLN A 144 -2.91 -12.07 -21.18
N ARG A 145 -4.19 -11.80 -21.41
CA ARG A 145 -4.89 -10.70 -20.73
C ARG A 145 -5.14 -11.06 -19.27
N LEU A 146 -5.03 -10.08 -18.37
CA LEU A 146 -5.27 -10.31 -16.95
C LEU A 146 -6.76 -10.60 -16.71
N PRO A 147 -7.13 -11.68 -15.98
CA PRO A 147 -8.54 -11.92 -15.68
C PRO A 147 -9.17 -10.74 -14.92
N HIS A 148 -10.39 -10.37 -15.30
CA HIS A 148 -11.10 -9.23 -14.72
C HIS A 148 -11.23 -9.32 -13.19
N THR A 149 -11.46 -10.52 -12.67
CA THR A 149 -11.59 -10.78 -11.23
C THR A 149 -10.30 -10.47 -10.47
N VAL A 150 -9.13 -10.80 -11.04
CA VAL A 150 -7.82 -10.48 -10.47
C VAL A 150 -7.60 -8.97 -10.50
N TRP A 151 -7.88 -8.33 -11.64
CA TRP A 151 -7.75 -6.87 -11.79
C TRP A 151 -8.58 -6.09 -10.76
N VAL A 152 -9.88 -6.38 -10.65
CA VAL A 152 -10.77 -5.71 -9.69
C VAL A 152 -10.30 -5.86 -8.24
N SER A 153 -9.68 -7.00 -7.91
CA SER A 153 -9.17 -7.24 -6.55
C SER A 153 -7.93 -6.39 -6.21
N MET A 154 -7.12 -6.05 -7.20
CA MET A 154 -5.86 -5.31 -7.03
C MET A 154 -5.94 -3.83 -7.39
N GLU A 155 -7.00 -3.38 -8.07
CA GLU A 155 -7.19 -2.01 -8.50
C GLU A 155 -7.04 -1.01 -7.35
N LEU A 156 -6.21 0.01 -7.56
CA LEU A 156 -5.94 1.10 -6.62
C LEU A 156 -6.79 2.32 -6.97
N ASP A 157 -7.47 2.90 -5.98
CA ASP A 157 -8.35 4.06 -6.18
C ASP A 157 -7.46 5.31 -6.35
N GLN A 158 -7.87 6.24 -7.20
CA GLN A 158 -7.21 7.53 -7.33
C GLN A 158 -7.13 8.27 -6.00
N ARG A 159 -8.14 8.10 -5.12
CA ARG A 159 -8.14 8.67 -3.76
C ARG A 159 -6.98 8.17 -2.90
N GLU A 160 -6.57 6.91 -3.07
CA GLU A 160 -5.43 6.33 -2.34
C GLU A 160 -4.12 7.01 -2.74
N HIS A 161 -3.92 7.20 -4.04
CA HIS A 161 -2.73 7.88 -4.57
C HIS A 161 -2.66 9.33 -4.10
N LEU A 162 -3.76 10.08 -4.24
CA LEU A 162 -3.82 11.47 -3.83
C LEU A 162 -3.57 11.64 -2.32
N ALA A 163 -4.14 10.75 -1.51
CA ALA A 163 -3.93 10.79 -0.06
C ALA A 163 -2.50 10.40 0.36
N ALA A 164 -1.79 9.61 -0.45
CA ALA A 164 -0.37 9.35 -0.27
C ALA A 164 0.53 10.49 -0.78
N GLY A 165 -0.03 11.58 -1.32
CA GLY A 165 0.73 12.71 -1.84
C GLY A 165 1.36 12.45 -3.22
N ILE A 166 0.85 11.46 -3.96
CA ILE A 166 1.38 11.09 -5.27
C ILE A 166 0.90 12.10 -6.33
N PRO A 167 1.81 12.76 -7.07
CA PRO A 167 1.45 13.68 -8.15
C PRO A 167 0.60 13.00 -9.21
N LEU A 168 -0.38 13.73 -9.78
CA LEU A 168 -1.24 13.21 -10.86
C LEU A 168 -0.44 12.69 -12.06
N SER A 169 0.73 13.27 -12.34
CA SER A 169 1.63 12.83 -13.41
C SER A 169 2.30 11.47 -13.15
N GLN A 170 2.28 10.98 -11.91
CA GLN A 170 2.85 9.69 -11.51
C GLN A 170 1.77 8.64 -11.23
N ILE A 171 0.49 8.99 -11.31
CA ILE A 171 -0.60 8.03 -11.22
C ILE A 171 -0.73 7.36 -12.59
N PRO A 172 -0.61 6.02 -12.68
CA PRO A 172 -0.74 5.34 -13.96
C PRO A 172 -2.15 5.49 -14.51
N SER A 173 -2.26 5.56 -15.85
CA SER A 173 -3.54 5.42 -16.52
C SER A 173 -4.15 4.04 -16.21
N PRO A 174 -5.49 3.90 -16.24
CA PRO A 174 -6.14 2.60 -16.09
C PRO A 174 -5.53 1.56 -17.06
N PHE A 175 -5.26 0.36 -16.56
CA PHE A 175 -4.69 -0.72 -17.35
C PHE A 175 -5.75 -1.27 -18.31
N ASP A 176 -5.44 -1.37 -19.60
CA ASP A 176 -6.38 -1.71 -20.67
C ASP A 176 -6.32 -3.19 -21.08
N ARG A 177 -5.24 -3.92 -20.75
CA ARG A 177 -5.08 -5.35 -21.08
C ARG A 177 -5.75 -6.29 -20.07
N VAL A 178 -6.96 -5.96 -19.66
CA VAL A 178 -7.82 -6.77 -18.77
C VAL A 178 -8.84 -7.52 -19.62
N ALA A 179 -9.05 -8.82 -19.37
CA ALA A 179 -10.08 -9.62 -20.05
C ALA A 179 -11.48 -9.08 -19.75
N GLY A 180 -12.45 -9.27 -20.65
CA GLY A 180 -13.85 -8.92 -20.39
C GLY A 180 -14.42 -9.72 -19.21
N PRO A 181 -15.45 -9.22 -18.51
CA PRO A 181 -16.09 -9.94 -17.40
C PRO A 181 -16.70 -11.29 -17.83
N ASP A 182 -17.06 -11.43 -19.11
CA ASP A 182 -17.64 -12.64 -19.70
C ASP A 182 -16.58 -13.54 -20.38
N GLU A 183 -15.36 -13.04 -20.56
CA GLU A 183 -14.25 -13.77 -21.20
C GLU A 183 -13.47 -14.55 -20.13
N GLY A 184 -13.89 -15.78 -19.85
CA GLY A 184 -13.14 -16.68 -18.95
C GLY A 184 -13.81 -16.97 -17.60
N VAL A 185 -15.14 -17.10 -17.57
CA VAL A 185 -15.81 -17.92 -16.55
C VAL A 185 -15.52 -19.40 -16.80
N ASP A 186 -14.24 -19.75 -16.76
CA ASP A 186 -13.83 -21.10 -16.40
C ASP A 186 -14.21 -21.27 -14.91
N ASP A 187 -14.59 -22.50 -14.52
CA ASP A 187 -15.18 -22.97 -13.26
C ASP A 187 -14.57 -22.43 -11.93
N LEU A 188 -13.44 -21.72 -11.99
CA LEU A 188 -12.79 -21.01 -10.88
C LEU A 188 -13.68 -19.94 -10.21
N GLY A 189 -14.53 -19.25 -10.98
CA GLY A 189 -15.42 -18.22 -10.43
C GLY A 189 -16.52 -18.78 -9.50
N GLN A 190 -16.91 -20.03 -9.70
CA GLN A 190 -17.97 -20.69 -8.94
C GLN A 190 -17.47 -21.29 -7.62
N GLN A 191 -16.18 -21.64 -7.57
CA GLN A 191 -15.55 -22.30 -6.43
C GLN A 191 -15.29 -21.37 -5.23
N MET A 192 -15.36 -20.06 -5.43
CA MET A 192 -15.16 -19.13 -4.33
C MET A 192 -16.32 -19.10 -3.34
N GLY A 193 -17.55 -19.55 -3.67
CA GLY A 193 -18.71 -19.76 -2.76
C GLY A 193 -19.20 -18.56 -1.94
N VAL A 194 -18.35 -17.55 -1.82
CA VAL A 194 -18.54 -16.24 -1.28
C VAL A 194 -19.04 -15.47 -2.47
N ARG A 195 -20.32 -15.11 -2.45
CA ARG A 195 -20.79 -14.02 -3.27
C ARG A 195 -19.90 -12.84 -2.92
N TYR A 196 -18.86 -12.60 -3.70
CA TYR A 196 -18.20 -11.31 -3.71
C TYR A 196 -19.31 -10.36 -4.14
N ARG A 197 -20.02 -9.79 -3.16
CA ARG A 197 -20.80 -8.60 -3.40
C ARG A 197 -19.73 -7.61 -3.77
N ALA A 198 -19.52 -7.46 -5.08
CA ALA A 198 -18.80 -6.33 -5.62
C ALA A 198 -19.27 -5.13 -4.78
N PRO A 199 -18.34 -4.39 -4.14
CA PRO A 199 -18.73 -3.25 -3.34
C PRO A 199 -19.61 -2.41 -4.26
N THR A 200 -20.91 -2.37 -3.96
CA THR A 200 -21.83 -1.53 -4.71
C THR A 200 -21.27 -0.15 -4.51
N ARG A 201 -20.65 0.43 -5.54
CA ARG A 201 -20.21 1.82 -5.52
C ARG A 201 -21.44 2.57 -5.04
N ALA A 202 -21.40 3.07 -3.81
CA ALA A 202 -22.51 3.82 -3.26
C ALA A 202 -22.67 5.00 -4.23
N ALA A 203 -23.76 5.01 -4.99
CA ALA A 203 -24.09 6.15 -5.81
C ALA A 203 -24.05 7.37 -4.87
N PRO A 204 -23.40 8.48 -5.25
CA PRO A 204 -23.34 9.65 -4.39
C PRO A 204 -24.78 10.09 -4.11
N THR A 205 -25.28 9.78 -2.91
CA THR A 205 -26.59 10.24 -2.46
C THR A 205 -26.45 11.72 -2.12
N GLY A 206 -26.48 12.54 -3.16
CA GLY A 206 -26.57 13.99 -3.07
C GLY A 206 -27.92 14.39 -2.50
N LYS A 207 -28.05 14.35 -1.16
CA LYS A 207 -29.05 15.11 -0.40
C LYS A 207 -28.38 15.81 0.78
N GLY A 208 -27.28 16.52 0.49
CA GLY A 208 -26.75 17.55 1.36
C GLY A 208 -27.66 18.78 1.28
N LYS A 209 -28.52 18.97 2.28
CA LYS A 209 -29.33 20.17 2.47
C LYS A 209 -28.36 21.35 2.70
N VAL A 210 -28.13 22.16 1.67
CA VAL A 210 -27.35 23.40 1.75
C VAL A 210 -28.01 24.31 2.78
N LYS A 211 -27.41 24.44 3.97
CA LYS A 211 -27.79 25.48 4.94
C LYS A 211 -27.25 26.81 4.43
N GLY A 212 -28.10 27.83 4.52
CA GLY A 212 -27.98 29.12 3.85
C GLY A 212 -26.63 29.80 3.99
N VAL A 213 -26.19 30.33 2.86
CA VAL A 213 -25.08 31.28 2.71
C VAL A 213 -25.44 32.56 3.48
N GLY A 214 -24.69 32.83 4.54
CA GLY A 214 -24.67 34.13 5.18
C GLY A 214 -24.04 35.16 4.23
N LYS A 215 -24.70 36.32 4.10
CA LYS A 215 -24.27 37.47 3.28
C LYS A 215 -22.77 37.80 3.49
N PRO A 216 -22.00 38.01 2.42
CA PRO A 216 -20.66 38.57 2.55
C PRO A 216 -20.75 40.04 2.97
N LYS A 217 -20.09 40.39 4.08
CA LYS A 217 -19.80 41.79 4.44
C LYS A 217 -18.70 42.30 3.51
N ALA A 218 -18.96 43.44 2.87
CA ALA A 218 -18.00 44.16 2.05
C ALA A 218 -16.74 44.50 2.86
N ALA A 219 -15.60 43.98 2.44
CA ALA A 219 -14.29 44.39 2.93
C ALA A 219 -13.73 45.46 1.97
N VAL A 220 -13.47 46.62 2.55
CA VAL A 220 -12.85 47.79 1.94
C VAL A 220 -11.41 47.44 1.55
N ASN A 221 -11.10 47.50 0.25
CA ASN A 221 -9.73 47.48 -0.25
C ASN A 221 -9.08 48.86 -0.01
N LYS A 222 -8.08 48.91 0.86
CA LYS A 222 -7.09 50.00 0.88
C LYS A 222 -5.79 49.47 0.30
N SER A 223 -5.46 50.01 -0.87
CA SER A 223 -4.14 49.93 -1.49
C SER A 223 -3.11 50.62 -0.60
N ALA A 224 -1.97 49.97 -0.37
CA ALA A 224 -0.74 50.63 0.03
C ALA A 224 0.45 49.88 -0.59
N THR A 225 1.02 50.52 -1.60
CA THR A 225 2.38 50.35 -2.10
C THR A 225 3.39 50.57 -0.98
N GLY A 226 4.42 49.73 -0.90
CA GLY A 226 5.55 49.94 0.01
C GLY A 226 6.67 48.93 -0.19
N THR A 227 7.65 49.32 -0.99
CA THR A 227 9.02 48.79 -1.05
C THR A 227 9.73 48.89 0.30
N ALA A 228 10.44 47.85 0.73
CA ALA A 228 11.65 47.98 1.55
C ALA A 228 12.42 46.65 1.65
N ASP A 229 13.67 46.70 1.19
CA ASP A 229 14.81 45.87 1.57
C ASP A 229 14.90 45.53 3.07
N ALA A 230 15.29 44.28 3.38
CA ALA A 230 15.97 43.89 4.62
C ALA A 230 16.59 42.48 4.48
N PRO A 231 17.53 42.04 5.34
CA PRO A 231 18.95 42.01 5.00
C PRO A 231 19.58 40.60 5.01
N GLU A 232 20.81 40.56 4.50
CA GLU A 232 21.78 39.46 4.52
C GLU A 232 21.76 38.59 5.78
N ARG A 233 21.75 37.27 5.55
CA ARG A 233 21.96 36.24 6.58
C ARG A 233 23.45 36.11 6.91
N PRO A 234 23.84 36.06 8.20
CA PRO A 234 25.23 35.82 8.59
C PRO A 234 25.67 34.37 8.32
N PRO A 235 26.99 34.13 8.15
CA PRO A 235 27.53 32.83 7.78
C PRO A 235 27.42 31.79 8.91
N ARG A 236 27.02 30.60 8.51
CA ARG A 236 26.85 29.41 9.35
C ARG A 236 28.21 28.91 9.83
N LYS A 237 28.45 28.91 11.14
CA LYS A 237 29.68 28.38 11.77
C LYS A 237 29.85 26.89 11.44
N LYS A 238 30.99 26.53 10.85
CA LYS A 238 31.44 25.16 10.58
C LYS A 238 31.60 24.41 11.92
N ARG A 239 30.85 23.30 12.11
CA ARG A 239 31.11 22.34 13.20
C ARG A 239 32.38 21.57 12.85
N LYS A 240 33.32 21.56 13.80
CA LYS A 240 34.54 20.74 13.78
C LYS A 240 34.17 19.26 13.71
N SER A 241 34.78 18.57 12.75
CA SER A 241 34.89 17.11 12.68
C SER A 241 35.66 16.60 13.89
N ASN A 242 35.09 15.62 14.59
CA ASN A 242 35.80 14.86 15.61
C ASN A 242 36.13 13.49 15.01
N SER A 243 37.38 13.34 14.57
CA SER A 243 37.99 12.07 14.18
C SER A 243 38.38 11.32 15.45
N GLY A 244 37.69 10.20 15.73
CA GLY A 244 37.95 9.35 16.89
C GLY A 244 38.09 7.89 16.49
N ALA A 245 39.36 7.47 16.38
CA ALA A 245 39.99 6.16 16.60
C ALA A 245 39.47 4.85 15.94
N PRO A 246 40.39 4.00 15.43
CA PRO A 246 40.09 2.66 14.93
C PRO A 246 39.93 1.64 16.08
N ILE A 247 38.94 0.75 15.96
CA ILE A 247 38.77 -0.40 16.84
C ILE A 247 39.51 -1.59 16.21
N ALA A 248 40.44 -2.16 16.99
CA ALA A 248 41.30 -3.27 16.62
C ALA A 248 40.53 -4.54 16.28
N SER A 249 41.00 -5.20 15.23
CA SER A 249 40.58 -6.53 14.78
C SER A 249 41.10 -7.59 15.76
N GLY A 250 40.20 -8.31 16.42
CA GLY A 250 40.52 -9.52 17.18
C GLY A 250 40.22 -10.76 16.35
N SER A 251 41.27 -11.35 15.76
CA SER A 251 41.25 -12.67 15.13
C SER A 251 41.33 -13.76 16.20
N GLY A 252 40.21 -14.45 16.43
CA GLY A 252 40.15 -15.65 17.27
C GLY A 252 40.08 -16.91 16.41
N SER A 253 41.24 -17.52 16.17
CA SER A 253 41.36 -18.89 15.69
C SER A 253 40.97 -19.86 16.80
N VAL A 254 40.03 -20.77 16.54
CA VAL A 254 39.87 -21.98 17.36
C VAL A 254 39.92 -23.19 16.45
N SER A 255 41.06 -23.86 16.56
CA SER A 255 41.36 -25.17 16.02
C SER A 255 40.86 -26.25 16.97
N GLY A 256 40.29 -27.32 16.41
CA GLY A 256 40.32 -28.67 16.99
C GLY A 256 39.19 -29.01 17.97
N LEU A 257 38.47 -30.10 17.72
CA LEU A 257 38.89 -31.45 18.10
C LEU A 257 37.77 -32.46 17.84
N LYS A 258 38.18 -33.59 17.24
CA LYS A 258 37.56 -34.93 17.19
C LYS A 258 36.38 -35.14 16.24
#